data_AF-A0A553DIS1-F1
#
_entry.id   AF-A0A553DIS1-F1
#
_cell.length_a   1.000
_cell.length_b   1.000
_cell.length_c   1.000
_cell.angle_alpha   90.00
_cell.angle_beta   90.00
_cell.angle_gamma   90.00
#
_symmetry.space_group_name_H-M   'P 1'
#
loop_
_entity.id
_entity.type
_entity.pdbx_description
1 polymer ?
#
loop_
_entity_poly.entity_id
_entity_poly.type
_entity_poly.pdbx_seq_one_letter_code
_entity_poly.pdbx_strand_id
1 'polypeptide(L)' 'MLVTRQDIITLKNLSIAKDLIAIDTIPSTFKKDFQLFFFGKTFFKKDDTLFAYPHDIKMWTRFMFNKYNE' A
#
# COMPACT_ATOMS: atom_id res chain seq x y z
N MET A 1 12.30 -6.13 -10.82
CA MET A 1 11.91 -5.81 -9.43
C MET A 1 12.02 -7.09 -8.63
N LEU A 2 12.80 -7.10 -7.55
CA LEU A 2 12.97 -8.29 -6.72
C LEU A 2 11.97 -8.20 -5.56
N VAL A 3 10.92 -9.02 -5.60
CA VAL A 3 9.92 -9.10 -4.54
C VAL A 3 10.35 -10.18 -3.57
N THR A 4 10.55 -9.82 -2.31
CA THR A 4 10.96 -10.76 -1.26
C THR A 4 9.74 -11.43 -0.61
N ARG A 5 9.96 -12.53 0.11
CA ARG A 5 8.92 -13.15 0.93
C ARG A 5 8.34 -12.17 1.95
N GLN A 6 9.17 -11.29 2.50
CA GLN A 6 8.74 -10.27 3.45
C GLN A 6 7.79 -9.26 2.81
N ASP A 7 8.06 -8.85 1.56
CA ASP A 7 7.18 -7.95 0.79
C ASP A 7 5.79 -8.58 0.59
N ILE A 8 5.73 -9.88 0.26
CA ILE A 8 4.47 -10.62 0.10
C ILE A 8 3.68 -10.67 1.40
N ILE A 9 4.35 -10.93 2.53
CA ILE A 9 3.73 -10.96 3.86
C ILE A 9 3.18 -9.57 4.20
N THR A 10 3.94 -8.50 3.95
CA THR A 10 3.49 -7.13 4.17
C THR A 10 2.25 -6.81 3.33
N LEU A 11 2.25 -7.16 2.04
CA LEU A 11 1.10 -6.95 1.15
C LEU A 11 -0.16 -7.69 1.65
N LYS A 12 0.01 -8.91 2.17
CA LYS A 12 -1.06 -9.70 2.79
C LYS A 12 -1.60 -9.06 4.07
N ASN A 13 -0.73 -8.49 4.91
CA ASN A 13 -1.17 -7.79 6.12
C ASN A 13 -1.95 -6.51 5.77
N LEU A 14 -1.50 -5.78 4.76
CA LEU A 14 -2.18 -4.58 4.26
C LEU A 14 -3.57 -4.90 3.67
N SER A 15 -3.75 -6.08 3.05
CA SER A 15 -5.04 -6.47 2.46
C SER A 15 -6.16 -6.71 3.49
N ILE A 16 -5.80 -6.91 4.76
CA ILE A 16 -6.76 -7.09 5.87
C ILE A 16 -6.80 -5.90 6.84
N ALA A 17 -6.05 -4.83 6.57
CA ALA A 17 -5.99 -3.64 7.42
C ALA A 17 -7.37 -3.04 7.70
N LYS A 18 -7.62 -2.67 8.96
CA LYS A 18 -8.85 -1.98 9.38
C LYS A 18 -8.59 -0.53 9.79
N ASP A 19 -7.36 -0.21 10.14
CA ASP A 19 -6.94 1.11 10.59
C ASP A 19 -6.27 1.91 9.48
N LEU A 20 -6.06 3.20 9.76
CA LEU A 20 -5.28 4.10 8.91
C LEU A 20 -3.84 3.60 8.79
N ILE A 21 -3.30 3.59 7.57
CA ILE A 21 -1.96 3.08 7.28
C ILE A 21 -1.04 4.25 7.01
N ALA A 22 0.01 4.44 7.82
CA ALA A 22 1.04 5.43 7.55
C ALA A 22 1.75 5.09 6.22
N ILE A 23 1.84 6.06 5.30
CA ILE A 23 2.37 5.83 3.95
C ILE A 23 3.84 5.36 3.97
N ASP A 24 4.55 5.69 5.04
CA ASP A 24 5.95 5.39 5.30
C ASP A 24 6.17 3.92 5.69
N THR A 25 5.10 3.19 6.00
CA THR A 25 5.12 1.73 6.24
C THR A 25 5.06 0.91 4.94
N ILE A 26 4.81 1.55 3.80
CA ILE A 26 4.76 0.88 2.50
C ILE A 26 6.20 0.49 2.09
N PRO A 27 6.46 -0.79 1.77
CA PRO A 27 7.79 -1.24 1.35
C PRO A 27 8.32 -0.44 0.15
N SER A 28 9.61 -0.11 0.19
CA SER A 28 10.29 0.61 -0.90
C SER A 28 10.14 -0.12 -2.24
N THR A 29 10.12 -1.46 -2.20
CA THR A 29 9.80 -2.37 -3.30
C THR A 29 8.58 -1.88 -4.08
N PHE A 30 7.46 -1.59 -3.39
CA PHE A 30 6.20 -1.21 -4.01
C PHE A 30 5.95 0.30 -4.11
N LYS A 31 6.90 1.14 -3.67
CA LYS A 31 6.69 2.59 -3.52
C LYS A 31 6.28 3.28 -4.81
N LYS A 32 6.86 2.88 -5.95
CA LYS A 32 6.52 3.45 -7.27
C LYS A 32 5.08 3.10 -7.67
N ASP A 33 4.67 1.85 -7.54
CA ASP A 33 3.31 1.41 -7.84
C ASP A 33 2.29 2.03 -6.90
N PHE A 34 2.63 2.16 -5.62
CA PHE A 34 1.84 2.86 -4.63
C PHE A 34 1.60 4.32 -5.04
N GLN A 35 2.67 5.05 -5.37
CA GLN A 35 2.56 6.45 -5.80
C GLN A 35 1.70 6.62 -7.05
N LEU A 36 1.82 5.72 -8.03
CA LEU A 36 0.99 5.74 -9.24
C LEU A 36 -0.48 5.46 -8.93
N PHE A 37 -0.78 4.46 -8.09
CA PHE A 37 -2.16 4.13 -7.72
C PHE A 37 -2.83 5.22 -6.89
N PHE A 38 -2.07 5.85 -6.00
CA PHE A 38 -2.56 6.92 -5.12
C PHE A 38 -2.42 8.32 -5.72
N PHE A 39 -1.98 8.45 -6.97
CA PHE A 39 -1.94 9.74 -7.64
C PHE A 39 -3.36 10.34 -7.71
N GLY A 40 -3.52 11.54 -7.15
CA GLY A 40 -4.82 12.22 -7.06
C GLY A 40 -5.76 11.72 -5.95
N LYS A 41 -5.35 10.74 -5.13
CA LYS A 41 -6.11 10.32 -3.94
C LYS A 41 -5.76 11.19 -2.73
N THR A 42 -6.75 11.40 -1.86
CA THR A 42 -6.59 12.17 -0.62
C THR A 42 -5.99 11.31 0.48
N PHE A 43 -4.95 11.82 1.13
CA PHE A 43 -4.40 11.25 2.36
C PHE A 43 -4.89 12.02 3.59
N PHE A 44 -4.96 11.33 4.73
CA PHE A 44 -5.20 11.95 6.01
C PHE A 44 -3.87 12.39 6.64
N LYS A 45 -3.73 13.66 7.04
CA LYS A 45 -2.53 14.17 7.71
C LYS A 45 -2.77 14.28 9.21
N LYS A 46 -1.87 13.74 10.03
CA LYS A 46 -1.85 13.92 11.49
C LYS A 46 -0.41 13.94 12.01
N ASP A 47 -0.07 14.97 12.79
CA ASP A 47 1.24 15.13 13.44
C ASP A 47 2.40 14.90 12.46
N ASP A 48 2.31 15.56 11.29
CA ASP A 48 3.22 15.46 10.14
C ASP A 48 3.35 14.10 9.45
N THR A 49 2.60 13.10 9.89
CA THR A 49 2.50 11.80 9.23
C THR A 49 1.30 11.77 8.28
N LEU A 50 1.50 11.17 7.11
CA LEU A 50 0.43 10.95 6.14
C LEU A 50 -0.07 9.51 6.24
N PHE A 51 -1.39 9.37 6.21
CA PHE A 51 -2.07 8.10 6.31
C PHE A 51 -2.97 7.86 5.11
N ALA A 52 -2.96 6.63 4.62
CA ALA A 52 -3.89 6.11 3.64
C ALA A 52 -5.08 5.42 4.33
N TYR A 53 -6.26 5.56 3.71
CA TYR A 53 -7.46 4.89 4.20
C TYR A 53 -7.37 3.37 3.96
N PRO A 54 -7.85 2.55 4.92
CA PRO A 54 -7.81 1.10 4.79
C PRO A 54 -8.58 0.60 3.55
N HIS A 55 -9.64 1.31 3.15
CA HIS A 55 -10.39 0.99 1.93
C HIS A 55 -9.53 1.12 0.67
N ASP A 56 -8.79 2.23 0.51
CA ASP A 56 -7.92 2.45 -0.64
C ASP A 56 -6.73 1.48 -0.65
N ILE A 57 -6.16 1.18 0.52
CA ILE A 57 -5.10 0.18 0.68
C ILE A 57 -5.57 -1.21 0.22
N LYS A 58 -6.80 -1.61 0.55
CA LYS A 58 -7.39 -2.88 0.08
C LYS A 58 -7.55 -2.91 -1.43
N MET A 59 -8.01 -1.82 -2.04
CA MET A 59 -8.11 -1.74 -3.50
C MET A 59 -6.73 -1.81 -4.16
N TRP A 60 -5.75 -1.09 -3.61
CA TRP A 60 -4.37 -1.13 -4.10
C TRP A 60 -3.75 -2.53 -3.97
N THR A 61 -3.88 -3.19 -2.82
CA THR A 61 -3.33 -4.56 -2.65
C THR A 61 -3.95 -5.54 -3.64
N ARG A 62 -5.26 -5.44 -3.94
CA ARG A 62 -5.90 -6.25 -5.00
C ARG A 62 -5.32 -5.96 -6.38
N PHE A 63 -5.09 -4.68 -6.71
CA PHE A 63 -4.43 -4.29 -7.96
C PHE A 63 -3.02 -4.91 -8.06
N MET A 64 -2.25 -4.87 -6.96
CA MET A 64 -0.93 -5.47 -6.90
C MET A 64 -0.99 -6.99 -7.07
N PHE A 65 -1.88 -7.70 -6.37
CA PHE A 65 -2.04 -9.15 -6.55
C PHE A 65 -2.37 -9.54 -7.99
N ASN A 66 -3.25 -8.78 -8.66
CA ASN A 66 -3.56 -9.04 -10.06
C ASN A 66 -2.35 -8.78 -10.96
N LYS A 67 -1.60 -7.71 -10.72
CA LYS A 67 -0.42 -7.32 -11.51
C LYS A 67 0.74 -8.32 -11.42
N TYR A 68 0.92 -9.02 -10.29
CA TYR A 68 2.01 -9.98 -10.09
C TYR A 68 1.57 -11.46 -10.15
N ASN A 69 0.28 -11.73 -10.37
CA ASN A 69 -0.21 -13.08 -10.66
C ASN A 69 -0.09 -13.44 -12.16
N GLU A 70 0.24 -12.47 -13.01
CA GLU A 70 0.67 -12.67 -14.40
C GLU A 70 2.20 -12.87 -14.46
#